data_AF-A0AAW7XCI3-F1
#
_entry.id   AF-A0AAW7XCI3-F1
#
_cell.length_a   1.000
_cell.length_b   1.000
_cell.length_c   1.000
_cell.angle_alpha   90.00
_cell.angle_beta   90.00
_cell.angle_gamma   90.00
#
_symmetry.space_group_name_H-M   'P 1'
#
loop_
_entity.id
_entity.type
_entity.pdbx_description
1 polymer ?
#
loop_
_entity_poly.entity_id
_entity_poly.type
_entity_poly.pdbx_seq_one_letter_code
_entity_poly.pdbx_strand_id
1 'polypeptide(L)'
;MVFGEHQVSFKAPFARVTMADSIKHFTGFDITGKNEDELRAGAKEMGIEIDDTMGKGKLIDEMFGEKCEGNYIQPTFITDYPKEMSPLCKEHRDNPELTERFELMICGKEVA
;
A
#
# COMPACT_ATOMS: atom_id res chain seq x y z
N MET A 1 11.40 -0.69 -21.61
CA MET A 1 12.58 0.08 -21.16
C MET A 1 13.29 -0.77 -20.12
N VAL A 2 14.62 -0.81 -20.10
CA VAL A 2 15.35 -1.60 -19.10
C VAL A 2 15.78 -0.65 -17.99
N PHE A 3 15.38 -0.95 -16.75
CA PHE A 3 15.80 -0.23 -15.55
C PHE A 3 16.62 -1.20 -14.69
N GLY A 4 17.93 -0.98 -14.60
CA GLY A 4 18.84 -1.95 -14.00
C GLY A 4 18.82 -3.28 -14.75
N GLU A 5 18.42 -4.35 -14.07
CA GLU A 5 18.27 -5.70 -14.62
C GLU A 5 16.82 -6.03 -15.06
N HIS A 6 15.86 -5.14 -14.76
CA HIS A 6 14.45 -5.40 -14.98
C HIS A 6 13.95 -4.78 -16.29
N GLN A 7 13.18 -5.56 -17.05
CA GLN A 7 12.51 -5.08 -18.26
C GLN A 7 11.12 -4.52 -17.92
N VAL A 8 11.02 -3.21 -17.84
CA VAL A 8 9.80 -2.49 -17.48
C VAL A 8 9.02 -2.10 -18.74
N SER A 9 7.73 -2.41 -18.77
CA SER A 9 6.83 -2.00 -19.84
C SER A 9 5.97 -0.81 -19.40
N PHE A 10 6.21 0.36 -19.99
CA PHE A 10 5.37 1.55 -19.82
C PHE A 10 4.19 1.59 -20.81
N LYS A 11 3.85 0.44 -21.41
CA LYS A 11 2.70 0.33 -22.31
C LYS A 11 1.43 0.30 -21.45
N ALA A 12 0.55 1.27 -21.65
CA ALA A 12 -0.77 1.27 -21.02
C ALA A 12 -1.60 0.03 -21.44
N PRO A 13 -2.55 -0.43 -20.61
CA PRO A 13 -2.94 0.11 -19.29
C PRO A 13 -2.02 -0.34 -18.14
N PHE A 14 -1.83 0.53 -17.14
CA PHE A 14 -1.13 0.17 -15.90
C PHE A 14 -2.09 -0.58 -14.97
N ALA A 15 -1.55 -1.52 -14.20
CA ALA A 15 -2.32 -2.24 -13.20
C ALA A 15 -2.80 -1.24 -12.13
N ARG A 16 -4.00 -1.46 -11.59
CA ARG A 16 -4.56 -0.70 -10.47
C ARG A 16 -4.91 -1.69 -9.39
N VAL A 17 -4.33 -1.52 -8.21
CA VAL A 17 -4.46 -2.43 -7.08
C VAL A 17 -4.73 -1.58 -5.85
N THR A 18 -5.61 -2.01 -4.97
CA THR A 18 -5.83 -1.29 -3.71
C THR A 18 -4.71 -1.66 -2.73
N MET A 19 -4.40 -0.77 -1.80
CA MET A 19 -3.41 -1.05 -0.75
C MET A 19 -3.77 -2.32 0.05
N ALA A 20 -5.06 -2.52 0.32
CA ALA A 20 -5.55 -3.71 1.00
C ALA A 20 -5.37 -4.99 0.20
N ASP A 21 -5.69 -4.96 -1.09
CA ASP A 21 -5.53 -6.12 -1.97
C ASP A 21 -4.04 -6.47 -2.16
N SER A 22 -3.18 -5.46 -2.24
CA SER A 22 -1.74 -5.63 -2.28
C SER A 22 -1.20 -6.38 -1.06
N ILE A 23 -1.49 -5.88 0.14
CA ILE A 23 -1.04 -6.50 1.39
C ILE A 23 -1.60 -7.92 1.48
N LYS A 24 -2.87 -8.12 1.17
CA LYS A 24 -3.49 -9.45 1.14
C LYS A 24 -2.80 -10.39 0.16
N HIS A 25 -2.41 -9.92 -1.02
CA HIS A 25 -1.76 -10.73 -2.02
C HIS A 25 -0.35 -11.19 -1.60
N PHE A 26 0.45 -10.29 -1.03
CA PHE A 26 1.83 -10.59 -0.67
C PHE A 26 1.99 -11.21 0.72
N THR A 27 1.12 -10.86 1.66
CA THR A 27 1.22 -11.28 3.06
C THR A 27 0.14 -12.28 3.46
N GLY A 28 -0.94 -12.40 2.68
CA GLY A 28 -2.13 -13.18 3.05
C GLY A 28 -3.03 -12.50 4.09
N PHE A 29 -2.65 -11.32 4.58
CA PHE A 29 -3.39 -10.60 5.62
C PHE A 29 -4.33 -9.56 5.02
N ASP A 30 -5.59 -9.65 5.40
CA ASP A 30 -6.63 -8.72 4.94
C ASP A 30 -6.80 -7.58 5.96
N ILE A 31 -6.42 -6.38 5.55
CA ILE A 31 -6.51 -5.16 6.37
C ILE A 31 -7.90 -4.50 6.30
N THR A 32 -8.80 -4.97 5.42
CA THR A 32 -10.08 -4.31 5.17
C THR A 32 -11.00 -4.45 6.37
N GLY A 33 -11.44 -3.32 6.93
CA GLY A 33 -12.32 -3.29 8.11
C GLY A 33 -11.65 -3.73 9.42
N LYS A 34 -10.31 -3.88 9.44
CA LYS A 34 -9.54 -4.21 10.64
C LYS A 34 -9.34 -2.99 11.54
N ASN A 35 -9.33 -3.25 12.84
CA ASN A 35 -8.97 -2.26 13.85
C ASN A 35 -7.45 -2.14 13.97
N GLU A 36 -6.98 -1.05 14.55
CA GLU A 36 -5.56 -0.78 14.78
C GLU A 36 -4.84 -1.95 15.48
N ASP A 37 -5.43 -2.51 16.54
CA ASP A 37 -4.87 -3.64 17.29
C ASP A 37 -4.66 -4.89 16.42
N GLU A 38 -5.62 -5.19 15.52
CA GLU A 38 -5.50 -6.34 14.61
C GLU A 38 -4.42 -6.12 13.54
N LEU A 39 -4.35 -4.91 12.97
CA LEU A 39 -3.28 -4.56 12.02
C LEU A 39 -1.92 -4.67 12.68
N ARG A 40 -1.84 -4.24 13.94
CA ARG A 40 -0.63 -4.27 14.73
C ARG A 40 -0.18 -5.69 15.05
N ALA A 41 -1.12 -6.56 15.43
CA ALA A 41 -0.85 -7.99 15.58
C ALA A 41 -0.33 -8.59 14.26
N GLY A 42 -1.00 -8.30 13.14
CA GLY A 42 -0.59 -8.78 11.81
C GLY A 42 0.80 -8.30 11.41
N ALA A 43 1.11 -7.02 11.62
CA ALA A 43 2.43 -6.46 11.31
C ALA A 43 3.53 -7.12 12.18
N LYS A 44 3.24 -7.36 13.46
CA LYS A 44 4.15 -8.05 14.37
C LYS A 44 4.38 -9.52 13.98
N GLU A 45 3.33 -10.23 13.55
CA GLU A 45 3.44 -11.60 13.03
C GLU A 45 4.29 -11.67 11.76
N MET A 46 4.26 -10.61 10.95
CA MET A 46 5.08 -10.48 9.74
C MET A 46 6.53 -10.04 10.02
N GLY A 47 6.85 -9.74 11.27
CA GLY A 47 8.17 -9.27 11.69
C GLY A 47 8.48 -7.83 11.28
N ILE A 48 7.45 -7.00 11.08
CA ILE A 48 7.61 -5.57 10.76
C ILE A 48 7.81 -4.79 12.06
N GLU A 49 8.76 -3.85 12.05
CA GLU A 49 9.00 -2.97 13.18
C GLU A 49 7.86 -1.96 13.32
N ILE A 50 7.04 -2.10 14.37
CA ILE A 50 5.89 -1.23 14.63
C ILE A 50 6.01 -0.57 16.00
N ASP A 51 5.68 0.72 16.06
CA ASP A 51 5.72 1.51 17.29
C ASP A 51 4.29 1.74 17.87
N ASP A 52 4.17 1.86 19.20
CA ASP A 52 2.88 2.12 19.89
C ASP A 52 2.25 3.47 19.54
N THR A 53 3.04 4.37 18.97
CA THR A 53 2.58 5.68 18.51
C THR A 53 2.10 5.67 17.05
N MET A 54 2.24 4.55 16.34
CA MET A 54 1.79 4.40 14.96
C MET A 54 0.28 4.15 14.90
N GLY A 55 -0.45 5.09 14.30
CA GLY A 55 -1.87 4.89 14.01
C GLY A 55 -2.12 3.85 12.92
N LYS A 56 -3.38 3.41 12.78
CA LYS A 56 -3.89 2.48 11.75
C LYS A 56 -3.27 2.71 10.35
N GLY A 57 -3.27 3.95 9.88
CA GLY A 57 -2.73 4.29 8.55
C GLY A 57 -1.24 3.97 8.39
N LYS A 58 -0.43 4.34 9.39
CA LYS A 58 1.03 4.15 9.35
C LYS A 58 1.42 2.68 9.49
N LEU A 59 0.65 1.89 10.24
CA LEU A 59 0.83 0.44 10.30
C LEU A 59 0.65 -0.20 8.91
N ILE A 60 -0.40 0.21 8.19
CA ILE A 60 -0.67 -0.28 6.83
C ILE A 60 0.46 0.13 5.87
N ASP A 61 0.98 1.35 6.01
CA ASP A 61 2.10 1.85 5.23
C ASP A 61 3.34 0.98 5.38
N GLU A 62 3.77 0.73 6.62
CA GLU A 62 4.95 -0.09 6.92
C GLU A 62 4.76 -1.53 6.40
N MET A 63 3.56 -2.09 6.55
CA MET A 63 3.22 -3.40 5.99
C MET A 63 3.35 -3.43 4.47
N PHE A 64 2.88 -2.39 3.79
CA PHE A 64 3.01 -2.26 2.35
C PHE A 64 4.47 -2.04 1.94
N GLY A 65 5.19 -1.13 2.57
CA GLY A 65 6.58 -0.81 2.27
C GLY A 65 7.52 -2.00 2.43
N GLU A 66 7.42 -2.74 3.54
CA GLU A 66 8.30 -3.88 3.78
C GLU A 66 7.95 -5.11 2.96
N LYS A 67 6.66 -5.38 2.73
CA LYS A 67 6.22 -6.65 2.11
C LYS A 67 5.79 -6.53 0.66
N CYS A 68 5.35 -5.36 0.21
CA CYS A 68 4.68 -5.20 -1.08
C CYS A 68 5.47 -4.30 -2.04
N GLU A 69 5.98 -3.16 -1.57
CA GLU A 69 6.66 -2.14 -2.39
C GLU A 69 7.73 -2.77 -3.30
N GLY A 70 8.68 -3.51 -2.73
CA GLY A 70 9.76 -4.13 -3.50
C GLY A 70 9.34 -5.16 -4.56
N ASN A 71 8.10 -5.67 -4.49
CA ASN A 71 7.58 -6.63 -5.46
C ASN A 71 6.98 -5.97 -6.71
N TYR A 72 6.68 -4.67 -6.67
CA TYR A 72 6.06 -3.95 -7.79
C TYR A 72 7.09 -3.49 -8.84
N ILE A 73 7.54 -4.44 -9.67
CA ILE A 73 8.50 -4.16 -10.74
C ILE A 73 7.86 -3.41 -11.91
N GLN A 74 6.64 -3.79 -12.30
CA GLN A 74 5.89 -3.14 -13.37
C GLN A 74 5.11 -1.93 -12.85
N PRO A 75 4.85 -0.91 -13.69
CA PRO A 75 4.09 0.27 -13.29
C PRO A 75 2.70 -0.12 -12.79
N THR A 76 2.48 0.09 -11.50
CA THR A 76 1.26 -0.27 -10.79
C THR A 76 0.78 0.92 -9.98
N PHE A 77 -0.47 1.30 -10.16
CA PHE A 77 -1.14 2.28 -9.33
C PHE A 77 -1.69 1.61 -8.08
N ILE A 78 -1.22 2.04 -6.92
CA ILE A 78 -1.77 1.67 -5.63
C ILE A 78 -2.82 2.71 -5.26
N THR A 79 -4.03 2.28 -4.90
CA THR A 79 -5.15 3.19 -4.58
C THR A 79 -5.74 2.88 -3.21
N ASP A 80 -6.65 3.75 -2.74
CA ASP A 80 -7.47 3.56 -1.54
C ASP A 80 -6.67 3.62 -0.23
N TYR A 81 -5.92 4.72 -0.07
CA TYR A 81 -5.16 4.96 1.15
C TYR A 81 -6.07 5.35 2.32
N PRO A 82 -5.72 4.93 3.55
CA PRO A 82 -6.40 5.36 4.77
C PRO A 82 -6.38 6.88 4.93
N LYS A 83 -7.51 7.48 5.28
CA LYS A 83 -7.66 8.94 5.47
C LYS A 83 -6.67 9.50 6.49
N GLU A 84 -6.36 8.74 7.53
CA GLU A 84 -5.42 9.14 8.58
C GLU A 84 -4.02 9.45 8.04
N MET A 85 -3.62 8.82 6.93
CA MET A 85 -2.33 9.09 6.27
C MET A 85 -2.38 10.27 5.30
N SER A 86 -3.56 10.59 4.81
CA SER A 86 -3.74 11.60 3.77
C SER A 86 -4.75 12.66 4.20
N PRO A 87 -4.45 13.45 5.26
CA PRO A 87 -5.37 14.45 5.79
C PRO A 87 -5.67 15.58 4.78
N LEU A 88 -4.84 15.72 3.74
CA LEU A 88 -4.99 16.70 2.67
C LEU A 88 -5.72 16.17 1.44
N CYS A 89 -5.95 14.86 1.35
CA CYS A 89 -6.61 14.25 0.20
C CYS A 89 -8.13 14.22 0.39
N LYS A 90 -8.85 14.23 -0.73
CA LYS A 90 -10.31 14.16 -0.73
C LYS A 90 -10.76 12.79 -0.21
N GLU A 91 -11.76 12.80 0.67
CA GLU A 91 -12.40 11.60 1.20
C GLU A 91 -13.02 10.78 0.07
N HIS A 92 -12.92 9.46 0.18
CA HIS A 92 -13.48 8.55 -0.80
C HIS A 92 -15.01 8.61 -0.79
N ARG A 93 -15.63 8.64 -1.98
CA ARG A 93 -17.08 8.89 -2.14
C ARG A 93 -17.96 7.85 -1.46
N ASP A 94 -17.51 6.60 -1.47
CA ASP A 94 -18.22 5.47 -0.88
C ASP A 94 -17.75 5.13 0.55
N ASN A 95 -16.55 5.59 0.96
CA ASN A 95 -15.99 5.20 2.25
C ASN A 95 -15.20 6.34 2.92
N PRO A 96 -15.77 7.01 3.94
CA PRO A 96 -15.14 8.18 4.56
C PRO A 96 -13.85 7.86 5.34
N GLU A 97 -13.57 6.58 5.60
CA GLU A 97 -12.30 6.14 6.20
C GLU A 97 -11.14 6.09 5.18
N LEU A 98 -11.44 6.13 3.88
CA LEU A 98 -10.48 6.07 2.79
C LEU A 98 -10.40 7.41 2.06
N THR A 99 -9.34 7.58 1.27
CA THR A 99 -9.12 8.76 0.43
C THR A 99 -8.97 8.36 -1.03
N GLU A 100 -9.41 9.23 -1.95
CA GLU A 100 -9.16 9.08 -3.39
C GLU A 100 -7.70 9.45 -3.72
N ARG A 101 -6.74 8.79 -3.05
CA ARG A 101 -5.29 8.91 -3.31
C ARG A 101 -4.83 7.71 -4.14
N PHE A 102 -3.88 7.97 -5.03
CA PHE A 102 -3.16 6.94 -5.75
C PHE A 102 -1.67 7.24 -5.71
N GLU A 103 -0.86 6.19 -5.72
CA GLU A 103 0.59 6.29 -5.89
C GLU A 103 1.04 5.34 -7.00
N LEU A 104 1.98 5.81 -7.82
CA LEU A 104 2.54 5.03 -8.91
C LEU A 104 3.84 4.36 -8.47
N MET A 105 3.81 3.04 -8.39
CA MET A 105 4.98 2.21 -8.05
C MET A 105 5.63 1.67 -9.33
N ILE A 106 6.95 1.83 -9.47
CA ILE A 106 7.73 1.33 -10.61
C ILE A 106 9.09 0.84 -10.11
N CYS A 107 9.49 -0.39 -10.47
CA CYS A 107 10.73 -1.01 -9.99
C CYS A 107 10.87 -1.00 -8.45
N GLY A 108 9.76 -1.18 -7.74
CA GLY A 108 9.70 -1.18 -6.29
C GLY A 108 10.05 0.16 -5.65
N LYS A 109 9.75 1.26 -6.35
CA LYS A 109 9.87 2.62 -5.82
C LYS A 109 8.63 3.44 -6.17
N GLU A 110 8.25 4.32 -5.27
CA GLU A 110 7.28 5.38 -5.57
C GLU A 110 7.83 6.35 -6.61
N VAL A 111 6.99 6.75 -7.57
CA VAL A 111 7.35 7.68 -8.64
C VAL A 111 6.42 8.90 -8.67
N ALA A 112 5.16 8.75 -8.26
CA ALA A 112 4.15 9.81 -8.30
C ALA A 112 3.03 9.58 -7.29
#